data_AF-A0A832TS02-F1
#
_entry.id   AF-A0A832TS02-F1
#
_cell.length_a   1.000
_cell.length_b   1.000
_cell.length_c   1.000
_cell.angle_alpha   90.00
_cell.angle_beta   90.00
_cell.angle_gamma   90.00
#
_symmetry.space_group_name_H-M   'P 1'
#
loop_
_entity.id
_entity.type
_entity.pdbx_description
1 polymer ?
#
loop_
_entity_poly.entity_id
_entity_poly.type
_entity_poly.pdbx_seq_one_letter_code
_entity_poly.pdbx_strand_id
1 'polypeptide(L)'
;MLGLLCNTAFAQFSGSSGSRIWDENTGQNLTYTWTPQTYSGFYYDLDTGEGSESMTVHLTAGSRSIPKNGLQYETKPIETDFEYRKWGSYQVIGFMA
;
A
#
# COMPACT_ATOMS: atom_id res chain seq x y z
N MET A 1 -19.74 -8.60 -43.78
CA MET A 1 -19.23 -7.41 -43.05
C MET A 1 -18.71 -7.93 -41.72
N LEU A 2 -17.39 -8.04 -41.60
CA LEU A 2 -16.69 -8.64 -40.46
C LEU A 2 -16.55 -7.57 -39.37
N GLY A 3 -17.40 -7.59 -38.35
CA GLY A 3 -17.35 -6.66 -37.23
C GLY A 3 -16.36 -7.17 -36.19
N LEU A 4 -15.15 -6.62 -36.18
CA LEU A 4 -14.14 -6.91 -35.17
C LEU A 4 -14.59 -6.29 -33.83
N LEU A 5 -15.20 -7.10 -32.95
CA LEU A 5 -15.47 -6.72 -31.57
C LEU A 5 -14.13 -6.69 -30.82
N CYS A 6 -13.56 -5.50 -30.68
CA CYS A 6 -12.39 -5.27 -29.84
C CYS A 6 -12.84 -5.36 -28.38
N ASN A 7 -12.82 -6.56 -27.81
CA ASN A 7 -12.99 -6.76 -26.37
C ASN A 7 -11.70 -6.27 -25.68
N THR A 8 -11.72 -5.05 -25.15
CA THR A 8 -10.73 -4.62 -24.17
C THR A 8 -11.01 -5.39 -22.87
N ALA A 9 -10.40 -6.56 -22.73
CA ALA A 9 -10.29 -7.21 -21.43
C ALA A 9 -9.38 -6.33 -20.56
N PHE A 10 -9.95 -5.50 -19.70
CA PHE A 10 -9.19 -4.87 -18.63
C PHE A 10 -8.67 -6.00 -17.73
N ALA A 11 -7.36 -6.05 -17.52
CA ALA A 11 -6.78 -6.94 -16.53
C ALA A 11 -7.30 -6.50 -15.15
N GLN A 12 -8.29 -7.21 -14.62
CA GLN A 12 -8.82 -6.96 -13.29
C GLN A 12 -7.80 -7.48 -12.27
N PHE A 13 -7.01 -6.57 -11.70
CA PHE A 13 -6.17 -6.90 -10.56
C PHE A 13 -7.07 -6.97 -9.31
N SER A 14 -7.31 -8.19 -8.84
CA SER A 14 -8.13 -8.47 -7.66
C SER A 14 -7.34 -8.40 -6.34
N GLY A 15 -6.04 -8.12 -6.41
CA GLY A 15 -5.20 -7.97 -5.23
C GLY A 15 -5.51 -6.69 -4.46
N SER A 16 -5.64 -6.78 -3.14
CA SER A 16 -5.71 -5.63 -2.23
C SER A 16 -4.36 -4.96 -2.00
N SER A 17 -3.28 -5.71 -2.21
CA SER A 17 -1.90 -5.26 -2.00
C SER A 17 -1.35 -4.65 -3.29
N GLY A 18 -1.01 -3.36 -3.27
CA GLY A 18 -0.38 -2.65 -4.38
C GLY A 18 -1.31 -1.92 -5.36
N SER A 19 -2.61 -2.23 -5.37
CA SER A 19 -3.60 -1.39 -6.07
C SER A 19 -3.75 -0.04 -5.38
N ARG A 20 -3.62 1.04 -6.15
CA ARG A 20 -3.74 2.43 -5.64
C ARG A 20 -4.97 3.16 -6.17
N ILE A 21 -5.67 2.55 -7.12
CA ILE A 21 -6.85 3.11 -7.77
C ILE A 21 -7.99 2.13 -7.55
N TRP A 22 -9.10 2.62 -7.01
CA TRP A 22 -10.34 1.88 -6.87
C TRP A 22 -11.33 2.27 -7.98
N ASP A 23 -11.96 1.27 -8.60
CA ASP A 23 -13.03 1.43 -9.58
C ASP A 23 -14.28 0.63 -9.18
N GLU A 24 -15.39 1.35 -9.01
CA GLU A 24 -16.69 0.82 -8.60
C GLU A 24 -17.26 -0.24 -9.56
N ASN A 25 -16.90 -0.21 -10.84
CA ASN A 25 -17.47 -1.10 -11.87
C ASN A 25 -16.71 -2.42 -12.01
N THR A 26 -15.60 -2.59 -11.29
CA THR A 26 -14.66 -3.69 -11.52
C THR A 26 -14.71 -4.77 -10.44
N GLY A 27 -15.67 -4.70 -9.50
CA GLY A 27 -15.83 -5.71 -8.44
C GLY A 27 -14.57 -5.91 -7.59
N GLN A 28 -13.76 -4.86 -7.45
CA GLN A 28 -12.52 -4.88 -6.68
C GLN A 28 -12.76 -5.00 -5.17
N ASN A 29 -11.69 -5.32 -4.42
CA ASN A 29 -11.74 -5.30 -2.96
C ASN A 29 -12.11 -3.89 -2.45
N LEU A 30 -12.76 -3.83 -1.29
CA LEU A 30 -13.06 -2.59 -0.59
C LEU A 30 -12.03 -2.28 0.51
N THR A 31 -11.16 -3.22 0.84
CA THR A 31 -10.04 -2.99 1.76
C THR A 31 -8.72 -3.03 1.01
N TYR A 32 -7.95 -1.96 1.16
CA TYR A 32 -6.60 -1.81 0.61
C TYR A 32 -5.62 -1.63 1.75
N THR A 33 -4.48 -2.31 1.66
CA THR A 33 -3.38 -2.12 2.60
C THR A 33 -2.12 -1.85 1.79
N TRP A 34 -1.50 -0.72 2.07
CA TRP A 34 -0.21 -0.34 1.53
C TRP A 34 0.85 -0.44 2.62
N THR A 35 1.98 -0.97 2.22
CA THR A 35 3.21 -1.18 3.00
C THR A 35 4.39 -0.63 2.19
N PRO A 36 5.60 -0.53 2.75
CA PRO A 36 6.75 0.01 2.03
C PRO A 36 7.08 -0.78 0.74
N GLN A 37 6.77 -2.08 0.72
CA GLN A 37 6.93 -2.94 -0.45
C GLN A 37 5.88 -2.68 -1.55
N THR A 38 4.77 -2.02 -1.23
CA THR A 38 3.65 -1.78 -2.15
C THR A 38 3.35 -0.30 -2.39
N TYR A 39 3.96 0.60 -1.63
CA TYR A 39 3.91 2.05 -1.81
C TYR A 39 5.29 2.67 -1.56
N SER A 40 5.89 3.20 -2.63
CA SER A 40 7.24 3.74 -2.63
C SER A 40 7.39 5.07 -1.91
N GLY A 41 6.29 5.66 -1.41
CA GLY A 41 6.35 6.88 -0.61
C GLY A 41 6.71 6.61 0.85
N PHE A 42 6.58 5.38 1.33
CA PHE A 42 6.97 5.05 2.70
C PHE A 42 8.47 4.84 2.85
N TYR A 43 8.97 5.10 4.06
CA TYR A 43 10.32 4.77 4.46
C TYR A 43 10.57 3.27 4.28
N TYR A 44 11.69 2.98 3.62
CA TYR A 44 12.16 1.63 3.36
C TYR A 44 13.68 1.60 3.49
N ASP A 45 14.16 0.74 4.37
CA ASP A 45 15.58 0.43 4.51
C ASP A 45 15.93 -0.67 3.48
N LEU A 46 16.83 -0.35 2.54
CA LEU A 46 17.23 -1.25 1.47
C LEU A 46 18.12 -2.40 1.95
N ASP A 47 18.83 -2.20 3.05
CA ASP A 47 19.79 -3.17 3.58
C ASP A 47 19.09 -4.24 4.42
N THR A 48 18.14 -3.82 5.26
CA THR A 48 17.34 -4.73 6.09
C THR A 48 16.09 -5.23 5.37
N GLY A 49 15.63 -4.51 4.35
CA GLY A 49 14.37 -4.78 3.65
C GLY A 49 13.15 -4.45 4.50
N GLU A 50 13.34 -3.71 5.60
CA GLU A 50 12.30 -3.34 6.55
C GLU A 50 11.76 -1.94 6.26
N GLY A 51 10.53 -1.71 6.70
CA GLY A 51 9.99 -0.37 6.76
C GLY A 51 8.89 -0.30 7.80
N SER A 52 8.69 0.90 8.34
CA SER A 52 7.92 1.10 9.57
C SER A 52 6.44 1.39 9.34
N GLU A 53 6.05 1.76 8.13
CA GLU A 53 4.77 2.42 7.84
C GLU A 53 3.77 1.50 7.15
N SER A 54 2.49 1.67 7.48
CA SER A 54 1.40 1.05 6.73
C SER A 54 0.19 1.98 6.66
N MET A 55 -0.58 1.87 5.58
CA MET A 55 -1.82 2.59 5.41
C MET A 55 -2.92 1.63 4.96
N THR A 56 -3.99 1.57 5.74
CA THR A 56 -5.17 0.76 5.45
C THR A 56 -6.36 1.65 5.14
N VAL A 57 -7.06 1.34 4.04
CA VAL A 57 -8.24 2.04 3.59
C VAL A 57 -9.41 1.07 3.50
N HIS A 58 -10.50 1.40 4.19
CA HIS A 58 -11.79 0.70 4.11
C HIS A 58 -12.78 1.58 3.35
N LEU A 59 -13.12 1.12 2.15
CA LEU A 59 -14.10 1.74 1.26
C LEU A 59 -15.49 1.13 1.48
N THR A 60 -16.49 1.81 0.93
CA THR A 60 -17.87 1.34 0.89
C THR A 60 -18.31 1.24 -0.57
N ALA A 61 -18.93 0.12 -0.94
CA ALA A 61 -19.40 -0.08 -2.30
C ALA A 61 -20.35 1.05 -2.74
N GLY A 62 -20.15 1.56 -3.95
CA GLY A 62 -20.94 2.67 -4.51
C GLY A 62 -20.72 4.03 -3.84
N SER A 63 -19.69 4.17 -3.00
CA SER A 63 -19.32 5.44 -2.36
C SER A 63 -17.91 5.85 -2.74
N ARG A 64 -17.73 7.15 -3.01
CA ARG A 64 -16.41 7.78 -3.18
C ARG A 64 -15.91 8.47 -1.89
N SER A 65 -16.68 8.35 -0.81
CA SER A 65 -16.33 8.89 0.50
C SER A 65 -15.85 7.79 1.43
N ILE A 66 -14.72 8.03 2.11
CA ILE A 66 -14.20 7.15 3.14
C ILE A 66 -14.94 7.43 4.46
N PRO A 67 -15.51 6.43 5.13
CA PRO A 67 -16.19 6.63 6.41
C PRO A 67 -15.18 7.04 7.50
N LYS A 68 -15.70 7.58 8.61
CA LYS A 68 -14.87 7.87 9.78
C LYS A 68 -14.09 6.62 10.21
N ASN A 69 -12.81 6.79 10.52
CA ASN A 69 -11.85 5.72 10.84
C ASN A 69 -11.59 4.72 9.70
N GLY A 70 -12.10 4.97 8.49
CA GLY A 70 -11.86 4.13 7.31
C GLY A 70 -10.52 4.39 6.62
N LEU A 71 -9.74 5.37 7.09
CA LEU A 71 -8.36 5.62 6.66
C LEU A 71 -7.48 5.57 7.90
N GLN A 72 -6.60 4.59 7.97
CA GLN A 72 -5.70 4.38 9.09
C GLN A 72 -4.26 4.37 8.60
N TYR A 73 -3.46 5.29 9.12
CA TYR A 73 -2.00 5.29 9.01
C TYR A 73 -1.42 4.78 10.32
N GLU A 74 -0.48 3.84 10.24
CA GLU A 74 0.24 3.29 11.38
C GLU A 74 1.74 3.30 11.09
N THR A 75 2.55 3.68 12.09
CA THR A 75 4.01 3.55 12.06
C THR A 75 4.49 2.82 13.30
N LYS A 76 5.49 1.94 13.13
CA LYS A 76 6.11 1.18 14.22
C LYS A 76 7.63 1.35 14.19
N PRO A 77 8.28 1.54 15.34
CA PRO A 77 9.74 1.50 15.42
C PRO A 77 10.28 0.20 14.83
N ILE A 78 11.26 0.31 13.94
CA ILE A 78 12.05 -0.81 13.45
C ILE A 78 13.49 -0.65 13.94
N GLU A 79 14.16 -1.76 14.19
CA GLU A 79 15.54 -1.78 14.66
C GLU A 79 16.48 -1.92 13.45
N THR A 80 17.46 -1.03 13.36
CA THR A 80 18.48 -1.08 12.30
C THR A 80 19.86 -0.94 12.92
N ASP A 81 20.86 -1.49 12.23
CA ASP A 81 22.23 -1.52 12.70
C ASP A 81 22.98 -0.24 12.33
N PHE A 82 23.89 0.21 13.19
CA PHE A 82 24.86 1.20 12.77
C PHE A 82 25.83 0.59 11.74
N GLU A 83 26.20 1.38 10.72
CA GLU A 83 27.24 1.04 9.75
C GLU A 83 28.52 0.51 10.43
N TYR A 84 28.93 1.16 11.51
CA TYR A 84 29.96 0.63 12.39
C TYR A 84 29.36 -0.31 13.44
N ARG A 85 29.28 -1.60 13.10
CA ARG A 85 28.63 -2.66 13.90
C ARG A 85 28.97 -2.71 15.39
N LYS A 86 30.12 -2.19 15.85
CA LYS A 86 30.45 -2.18 17.30
C LYS A 86 29.60 -1.21 18.11
N TRP A 87 28.88 -0.30 17.47
CA TRP A 87 27.94 0.60 18.14
C TRP A 87 26.58 -0.06 18.43
N GLY A 88 26.32 -1.25 17.87
CA GLY A 88 25.05 -1.96 18.03
C GLY A 88 23.99 -1.44 17.07
N SER A 89 22.76 -1.30 17.58
CA SER A 89 21.55 -0.96 16.83
C SER A 89 20.85 0.28 17.38
N TYR A 90 19.94 0.85 16.59
CA TYR A 90 19.08 1.95 16.98
C TYR A 90 17.69 1.78 16.35
N GLN A 91 16.71 2.50 16.89
CA GLN A 91 15.35 2.48 16.36
C GLN A 91 15.11 3.63 15.40
N VAL A 92 14.45 3.34 14.27
CA VAL A 92 13.99 4.33 13.31
C VAL A 92 12.49 4.23 13.12
N ILE A 93 11.87 5.37 12.83
CA ILE A 93 10.49 5.46 12.36
C ILE A 93 10.43 6.34 11.12
N GLY A 94 9.71 5.87 10.11
CA GLY A 94 9.13 6.71 9.08
C GLY A 94 7.91 7.44 9.63
N PHE A 95 7.75 8.70 9.26
CA PHE A 95 6.64 9.53 9.73
C PHE A 95 6.12 10.40 8.59
N MET A 96 4.99 10.00 8.02
CA MET A 96 4.23 10.74 7.02
C MET A 96 5.07 11.25 5.84
N ALA A 97 5.80 10.34 5.20
CA ALA A 97 6.58 10.61 3.99
C ALA A 97 5.71 10.75 2.71
#